data_AF-A0A7S2ARY8-F1
#
_entry.id   AF-A0A7S2ARY8-F1
#
_cell.length_a   1.000
_cell.length_b   1.000
_cell.length_c   1.000
_cell.angle_alpha   90.00
_cell.angle_beta   90.00
_cell.angle_gamma   90.00
#
_symmetry.space_group_name_H-M   'P 1'
#
loop_
_entity.id
_entity.type
_entity.pdbx_description
1 polymer ?
#
loop_
_entity_poly.entity_id
_entity_poly.type
_entity_poly.pdbx_seq_one_letter_code
_entity_poly.pdbx_strand_id
1 'polypeptide(L)'
;ASELQLPFQSAMRIEKLGDMILKATEPKMVLFQLYDEWLRSVSSYTAFSRLILILRALHVHPDKAKVLMNPDRSIVTQPHHIWPTLTDEQWVTVEIALKDLILDDYAQRNNVNVSA
;
A
#
# COMPACT_ATOMS: atom_id res chain seq x y z
N ALA A 1 4.93 -7.65 22.95
CA ALA A 1 4.03 -7.11 21.90
C ALA A 1 4.88 -6.22 21.00
N SER A 2 4.51 -6.04 19.72
CA SER A 2 5.23 -5.11 18.83
C SER A 2 5.08 -3.68 19.36
N GLU A 3 6.19 -2.94 19.46
CA GLU A 3 6.18 -1.51 19.82
C GLU A 3 5.66 -0.63 18.67
N LEU A 4 5.73 -1.14 17.44
CA LEU A 4 5.17 -0.49 16.26
C LEU A 4 3.73 -0.92 16.07
N GLN A 5 2.81 0.06 16.07
CA GLN A 5 1.43 -0.12 15.63
C GLN A 5 1.37 -0.19 14.10
N LEU A 6 1.63 -1.38 13.56
CA LEU A 6 1.60 -1.63 12.14
C LEU A 6 0.14 -1.77 11.64
N PRO A 7 -0.28 -1.04 10.60
CA PRO A 7 -1.65 -1.04 10.12
C PRO A 7 -1.97 -2.28 9.27
N PHE A 8 -1.72 -3.48 9.78
CA PHE A 8 -1.99 -4.73 9.07
C PHE A 8 -3.48 -4.94 8.77
N GLN A 9 -4.38 -4.37 9.59
CA GLN A 9 -5.81 -4.38 9.29
C GLN A 9 -6.15 -3.66 7.99
N SER A 10 -5.33 -2.71 7.53
CA SER A 10 -5.49 -2.08 6.22
C SER A 10 -5.29 -3.06 5.07
N ALA A 11 -4.61 -4.19 5.28
CA ALA A 11 -4.52 -5.24 4.27
C ALA A 11 -5.90 -5.81 3.91
N MET A 12 -6.88 -5.79 4.83
CA MET A 12 -8.26 -6.17 4.49
C MET A 12 -8.95 -5.21 3.51
N ARG A 13 -8.41 -4.00 3.32
CA ARG A 13 -8.93 -3.01 2.35
C ARG A 13 -8.38 -3.20 0.94
N ILE A 14 -7.48 -4.17 0.75
CA ILE A 14 -6.99 -4.57 -0.56
C ILE A 14 -8.12 -5.33 -1.26
N GLU A 15 -8.62 -4.77 -2.36
CA GLU A 15 -9.80 -5.30 -3.08
C GLU A 15 -9.65 -6.77 -3.42
N LYS A 16 -8.47 -7.20 -3.89
CA LYS A 16 -8.21 -8.60 -4.21
C LYS A 16 -8.42 -9.56 -3.03
N LEU A 17 -7.97 -9.16 -1.84
CA LEU A 17 -8.16 -9.96 -0.63
C LEU A 17 -9.63 -9.93 -0.20
N GLY A 18 -10.27 -8.76 -0.24
CA GLY A 18 -11.70 -8.60 0.04
C GLY A 18 -12.58 -9.46 -0.85
N ASP A 19 -12.38 -9.39 -2.17
CA ASP A 19 -13.13 -10.16 -3.17
C ASP A 19 -13.00 -11.67 -2.96
N MET A 20 -11.80 -12.14 -2.66
CA MET A 20 -11.57 -13.56 -2.41
C MET A 20 -12.24 -14.02 -1.11
N ILE A 21 -12.21 -13.20 -0.06
CA ILE A 21 -12.92 -13.48 1.20
C ILE A 21 -14.43 -13.54 0.94
N LEU A 22 -14.98 -12.60 0.18
CA LEU A 22 -16.41 -12.54 -0.13
C LEU A 22 -16.89 -13.73 -0.99
N LYS A 23 -16.02 -14.26 -1.86
CA LYS A 23 -16.33 -15.40 -2.74
C LYS A 23 -16.06 -16.76 -2.09
N ALA A 24 -15.46 -16.81 -0.91
CA ALA A 24 -15.12 -18.07 -0.26
C ALA A 24 -16.39 -18.78 0.26
N THR A 25 -16.63 -20.00 -0.22
CA THR A 25 -17.77 -20.84 0.19
C THR A 25 -17.39 -21.87 1.26
N GLU A 26 -16.09 -22.05 1.50
CA GLU A 26 -15.54 -22.99 2.46
C GLU A 26 -14.26 -22.43 3.10
N PRO A 27 -13.86 -22.92 4.28
CA PRO A 27 -12.58 -22.56 4.88
C PRO A 27 -11.42 -22.96 3.96
N LYS A 28 -10.63 -21.97 3.53
CA LYS A 28 -9.51 -22.19 2.62
C LYS A 28 -8.27 -21.44 3.10
N MET A 29 -7.13 -22.13 3.12
CA MET A 29 -5.83 -21.50 3.28
C MET A 29 -5.34 -20.99 1.92
N VAL A 30 -4.85 -19.76 1.89
CA VAL A 30 -4.37 -19.10 0.68
C VAL A 30 -3.01 -18.48 0.94
N LEU A 31 -2.13 -18.57 -0.05
CA LEU A 31 -0.77 -18.02 0.01
C LEU A 31 -0.68 -16.79 -0.89
N PHE A 32 -0.10 -15.71 -0.36
CA PHE A 32 0.16 -14.48 -1.09
C PHE A 32 1.58 -14.01 -0.85
N GLN A 33 2.21 -13.47 -1.90
CA GLN A 33 3.48 -12.78 -1.79
C GLN A 33 3.21 -11.28 -1.62
N LEU A 34 3.37 -10.77 -0.39
CA LEU A 34 3.04 -9.39 -0.03
C LEU A 34 3.87 -8.33 -0.77
N TYR A 35 5.05 -8.70 -1.25
CA TYR A 35 5.94 -7.82 -2.01
C TYR A 35 5.82 -8.00 -3.52
N ASP A 36 4.91 -8.85 -4.01
CA ASP A 36 4.88 -9.29 -5.40
C ASP A 36 6.30 -9.66 -5.87
N GLU A 37 6.85 -8.93 -6.84
CA GLU A 37 8.17 -9.15 -7.43
C GLU A 37 9.20 -8.07 -7.02
N TRP A 38 8.90 -7.19 -6.04
CA TRP A 38 9.79 -6.08 -5.66
C TRP A 38 11.20 -6.53 -5.27
N LEU A 39 11.34 -7.73 -4.68
CA LEU A 39 12.64 -8.26 -4.26
C LEU A 39 13.59 -8.56 -5.44
N ARG A 40 13.13 -8.49 -6.70
CA ARG A 40 13.99 -8.59 -7.87
C ARG A 40 14.84 -7.33 -8.11
N SER A 41 14.33 -6.16 -7.73
CA SER A 41 14.99 -4.87 -7.97
C SER A 41 15.39 -4.13 -6.70
N VAL A 42 14.70 -4.36 -5.58
CA VAL A 42 14.99 -3.67 -4.31
C VAL A 42 15.26 -4.64 -3.15
N SER A 43 15.98 -4.15 -2.13
CA SER A 43 16.26 -4.92 -0.91
C SER A 43 15.00 -5.19 -0.09
N SER A 44 15.04 -6.21 0.76
CA SER A 44 13.96 -6.52 1.72
C SER A 44 13.64 -5.35 2.65
N TYR A 45 14.64 -4.56 3.05
CA TYR A 45 14.44 -3.34 3.84
C TYR A 45 13.60 -2.30 3.08
N THR A 46 13.91 -2.09 1.80
CA THR A 46 13.20 -1.13 0.94
C THR A 46 11.77 -1.61 0.66
N ALA A 47 11.61 -2.89 0.31
CA ALA A 47 10.31 -3.51 0.07
C ALA A 47 9.40 -3.44 1.32
N PHE A 48 9.96 -3.71 2.51
CA PHE A 48 9.22 -3.57 3.76
C PHE A 48 8.83 -2.11 4.02
N SER A 49 9.75 -1.16 3.83
CA SER A 49 9.46 0.27 4.01
C SER A 49 8.35 0.76 3.07
N ARG A 50 8.39 0.37 1.79
CA ARG A 50 7.32 0.60 0.81
C ARG A 50 5.98 0.03 1.28
N LEU A 51 5.97 -1.23 1.72
CA LEU A 51 4.76 -1.86 2.23
C LEU A 51 4.14 -1.09 3.40
N ILE A 52 4.94 -0.72 4.40
CA ILE A 52 4.45 0.03 5.56
C ILE A 52 3.90 1.40 5.16
N LEU A 53 4.58 2.09 4.23
CA LEU A 53 4.12 3.38 3.71
C LEU A 53 2.75 3.25 3.03
N ILE A 54 2.57 2.25 2.15
CA ILE A 54 1.31 1.99 1.47
C ILE A 54 0.20 1.67 2.48
N LEU A 55 0.45 0.74 3.42
CA LEU A 55 -0.56 0.35 4.41
C LEU A 55 -0.96 1.53 5.33
N ARG A 56 -0.01 2.42 5.65
CA ARG A 56 -0.27 3.64 6.42
C ARG A 56 -1.09 4.65 5.62
N ALA A 57 -0.79 4.86 4.35
CA ALA A 57 -1.57 5.73 3.47
C ALA A 57 -3.01 5.21 3.31
N LEU A 58 -3.18 3.91 3.08
CA LEU A 58 -4.50 3.25 3.01
C LEU A 58 -5.29 3.32 4.32
N HIS A 59 -4.59 3.40 5.46
CA HIS A 59 -5.21 3.57 6.76
C HIS A 59 -5.82 4.98 6.91
N VAL A 60 -5.05 6.02 6.58
CA VAL A 60 -5.45 7.42 6.79
C VAL A 60 -6.40 7.94 5.72
N HIS A 61 -6.13 7.65 4.44
CA HIS A 61 -6.90 8.12 3.30
C HIS A 61 -6.96 7.05 2.19
N PRO A 62 -7.85 6.04 2.32
CA PRO A 62 -7.87 4.88 1.43
C PRO A 62 -8.10 5.26 -0.05
N ASP A 63 -9.08 6.12 -0.33
CA ASP A 63 -9.45 6.45 -1.71
C ASP A 63 -8.35 7.26 -2.42
N LYS A 64 -7.78 8.26 -1.73
CA LYS A 64 -6.66 9.04 -2.28
C LYS A 64 -5.42 8.17 -2.49
N ALA A 65 -5.09 7.29 -1.54
CA ALA A 65 -3.96 6.38 -1.69
C ALA A 65 -4.13 5.45 -2.89
N LYS A 66 -5.34 4.92 -3.13
CA LYS A 66 -5.64 4.10 -4.33
C LYS A 66 -5.46 4.88 -5.63
N VAL A 67 -5.90 6.14 -5.67
CA VAL A 67 -5.70 7.01 -6.85
C VAL A 67 -4.22 7.27 -7.10
N LEU A 68 -3.45 7.59 -6.05
CA LEU A 68 -2.02 7.85 -6.17
C LEU A 68 -1.22 6.63 -6.68
N MET A 69 -1.62 5.41 -6.30
CA MET A 69 -0.99 4.18 -6.78
C MET A 69 -1.37 3.82 -8.23
N ASN A 70 -2.38 4.48 -8.82
CA ASN A 70 -2.83 4.26 -10.20
C ASN A 70 -2.79 5.58 -11.00
N PRO A 71 -1.60 6.11 -11.31
CA PRO A 71 -1.44 7.43 -11.90
C PRO A 71 -1.94 7.53 -13.35
N ASP A 72 -2.02 6.41 -14.07
CA ASP A 72 -2.51 6.33 -15.44
C ASP A 72 -3.33 5.04 -15.65
N ARG A 73 -4.27 5.07 -16.61
CA ARG A 73 -5.14 3.95 -16.99
C ARG A 73 -4.38 2.79 -17.61
N SER A 74 -3.15 3.00 -18.09
CA SER A 74 -2.29 1.93 -18.61
C SER A 74 -1.74 1.01 -17.52
N ILE A 75 -1.71 1.47 -16.26
CA ILE A 75 -1.21 0.70 -15.13
C ILE A 75 -2.23 -0.37 -14.74
N VAL A 76 -1.77 -1.61 -14.71
CA VAL A 76 -2.59 -2.78 -14.35
C VAL A 76 -1.93 -3.58 -13.22
N THR A 77 -2.74 -4.16 -12.35
CA THR A 77 -2.30 -5.17 -11.39
C THR A 77 -2.33 -6.53 -12.06
N GLN A 78 -1.21 -7.26 -12.04
CA GLN A 78 -1.15 -8.61 -12.61
C GLN A 78 -2.07 -9.57 -11.84
N PRO A 79 -2.60 -10.64 -12.48
CA PRO A 79 -3.52 -11.57 -11.83
C PRO A 79 -3.00 -12.21 -10.53
N HIS A 80 -1.68 -12.38 -10.38
CA HIS A 80 -1.04 -12.93 -9.18
C HIS A 80 -0.49 -11.86 -8.23
N HIS A 81 -0.42 -10.60 -8.66
CA HIS A 81 0.05 -9.49 -7.85
C HIS A 81 -1.03 -8.88 -6.97
N ILE A 82 -0.61 -8.23 -5.89
CA ILE A 82 -1.45 -7.44 -4.99
C ILE A 82 -1.44 -5.98 -5.43
N TRP A 83 -0.28 -5.48 -5.83
CA TRP A 83 -0.04 -4.06 -6.11
C TRP A 83 0.01 -3.79 -7.61
N PRO A 84 -0.25 -2.53 -8.04
CA PRO A 84 -0.12 -2.16 -9.44
C PRO A 84 1.30 -2.38 -9.95
N THR A 85 1.41 -2.76 -11.23
CA THR A 85 2.69 -2.98 -11.88
C THR A 85 3.30 -1.63 -12.26
N LEU A 86 4.27 -1.18 -11.47
CA LEU A 86 4.98 0.09 -11.66
C LEU A 86 6.47 -0.18 -11.84
N THR A 87 7.15 0.67 -12.62
CA THR A 87 8.63 0.69 -12.65
C THR A 87 9.18 1.24 -11.34
N ASP A 88 10.48 1.06 -11.09
CA ASP A 88 11.10 1.57 -9.87
C ASP A 88 11.02 3.11 -9.80
N GLU A 89 11.14 3.83 -10.91
CA GLU A 89 11.00 5.29 -10.99
C GLU A 89 9.56 5.75 -10.69
N GLN A 90 8.58 5.01 -11.20
CA GLN A 90 7.17 5.26 -10.88
C GLN A 90 6.90 5.03 -9.40
N TRP A 91 7.45 3.96 -8.81
CA TRP A 91 7.34 3.69 -7.38
C TRP A 91 7.92 4.83 -6.53
N VAL A 92 9.09 5.38 -6.88
CA VAL A 92 9.66 6.53 -6.17
C VAL A 92 8.69 7.71 -6.15
N THR A 93 8.06 8.00 -7.29
CA THR A 93 7.09 9.10 -7.40
C THR A 93 5.84 8.84 -6.54
N VAL A 94 5.32 7.62 -6.58
CA VAL A 94 4.16 7.20 -5.76
C VAL A 94 4.49 7.25 -4.27
N GLU A 95 5.68 6.78 -3.86
CA GLU A 95 6.12 6.79 -2.46
C GLU A 95 6.19 8.22 -1.90
N ILE A 96 6.72 9.18 -2.66
CA ILE A 96 6.73 10.58 -2.27
C ILE A 96 5.30 11.08 -2.04
N ALA A 97 4.40 10.83 -2.99
CA ALA A 97 3.00 11.28 -2.88
C ALA A 97 2.25 10.62 -1.71
N LEU A 98 2.51 9.34 -1.42
CA LEU A 98 1.92 8.63 -0.28
C LEU A 98 2.45 9.17 1.05
N LYS A 99 3.74 9.51 1.12
CA LYS A 99 4.35 10.15 2.30
C LYS A 99 3.70 11.51 2.56
N ASP A 100 3.57 12.34 1.52
CA ASP A 100 2.97 13.66 1.64
C ASP A 100 1.50 13.57 2.08
N LEU A 101 0.74 12.61 1.54
CA LEU A 101 -0.63 12.32 1.98
C LEU A 101 -0.73 11.99 3.49
N ILE A 102 0.23 11.24 4.03
CA ILE A 102 0.27 10.89 5.45
C ILE A 102 0.65 12.11 6.30
N LEU A 103 1.60 12.91 5.84
CA LEU A 103 2.02 14.13 6.52
C LEU A 103 0.89 15.16 6.57
N ASP A 104 0.14 15.32 5.48
CA ASP A 104 -1.01 16.22 5.41
C ASP A 104 -2.13 15.79 6.37
N ASP A 105 -2.47 14.50 6.43
CA ASP A 105 -3.46 13.98 7.40
C ASP A 105 -3.00 14.22 8.84
N TYR A 106 -1.71 14.01 9.13
CA TYR A 106 -1.15 14.28 10.45
C TYR A 106 -1.18 15.77 10.79
N ALA A 107 -0.78 16.64 9.86
CA ALA A 107 -0.80 18.09 9.99
C ALA A 107 -2.19 18.61 10.33
N GLN A 108 -3.20 18.15 9.60
CA GLN A 108 -4.59 18.53 9.81
C GLN A 108 -5.13 18.05 11.16
N ARG A 109 -4.84 16.81 11.57
CA ARG A 109 -5.33 16.25 12.84
C ARG A 109 -4.70 16.91 14.06
N ASN A 110 -3.45 17.36 13.95
CA ASN A 110 -2.69 17.92 15.08
C ASN A 110 -2.52 19.43 15.00
N ASN A 111 -3.06 20.08 13.96
CA ASN A 111 -2.94 21.52 13.70
C ASN A 111 -1.47 22.00 13.70
N VAL A 112 -0.60 21.26 13.00
CA VAL A 112 0.83 21.56 12.85
C VAL A 112 1.18 21.78 11.38
N ASN A 113 2.15 22.65 11.10
CA ASN A 113 2.66 22.85 9.74
C ASN A 113 3.79 21.85 9.46
N VAL A 114 3.66 21.08 8.39
CA VAL A 114 4.64 20.06 7.95
C VAL A 114 5.57 20.56 6.84
N SER A 115 5.46 21.83 6.44
CA SER A 115 6.35 22.45 5.46
C SER A 115 7.71 22.73 6.11
N ALA A 116 8.69 21.86 5.87
CA ALA A 116 10.10 22.03 6.25
C ALA A 116 11.00 21.77 5.06
#